data_AF-A0A2T7TPE7-F1
#
_entry.id   AF-A0A2T7TPE7-F1
#
_cell.length_a   1.000
_cell.length_b   1.000
_cell.length_c   1.000
_cell.angle_alpha   90.00
_cell.angle_beta   90.00
_cell.angle_gamma   90.00
#
_symmetry.space_group_name_H-M   'P 1'
#
loop_
_entity.id
_entity.type
_entity.pdbx_description
1 polymer ?
#
loop_
_entity_poly.entity_id
_entity_poly.type
_entity_poly.pdbx_seq_one_letter_code
_entity_poly.pdbx_strand_id
1 'polypeptide(L)'
;MTKPHHPPRQSPGSQAEQKQSSAATRAWEHLRRDGKTGMSSWWREHADHHMPILLSTDGPFKGCTPEKGHNPRLDPLPCAPAPAGLFVSA
;
A
#
# COMPACT_ATOMS: atom_id res chain seq x y z
N MET A 1 -20.09 -34.03 6.32
CA MET A 1 -20.35 -32.98 5.30
C MET A 1 -19.30 -31.89 5.44
N THR A 2 -18.13 -32.10 4.85
CA THR A 2 -17.00 -31.16 4.84
C THR A 2 -17.18 -30.17 3.69
N LYS A 3 -17.23 -28.87 3.98
CA LYS A 3 -17.34 -27.82 2.96
C LYS A 3 -16.09 -27.83 2.06
N PRO A 4 -16.22 -27.69 0.73
CA PRO A 4 -15.07 -27.63 -0.16
C PRO A 4 -14.28 -26.35 0.11
N HIS A 5 -12.99 -26.52 0.44
CA HIS A 5 -12.04 -25.43 0.58
C HIS A 5 -11.72 -24.91 -0.82
N HIS A 6 -12.26 -23.74 -1.16
CA HIS A 6 -11.96 -23.08 -2.43
C HIS A 6 -10.55 -22.46 -2.33
N PRO A 7 -9.63 -22.71 -3.29
CA PRO A 7 -8.35 -21.99 -3.31
C PRO A 7 -8.60 -20.50 -3.61
N PRO A 8 -7.79 -19.59 -3.04
CA PRO A 8 -7.94 -18.16 -3.31
C PRO A 8 -7.72 -17.90 -4.81
N ARG A 9 -8.77 -17.38 -5.46
CA ARG A 9 -8.74 -16.92 -6.85
C ARG A 9 -7.77 -15.74 -6.94
N GLN A 10 -6.55 -15.98 -7.38
CA GLN A 10 -5.62 -14.90 -7.69
C GLN A 10 -6.16 -14.14 -8.91
N SER A 11 -6.67 -12.93 -8.69
CA SER A 11 -7.08 -12.03 -9.78
C SER A 11 -5.84 -11.57 -10.55
N PRO A 12 -5.81 -11.70 -11.89
CA PRO A 12 -4.66 -11.35 -12.72
C PRO A 12 -4.29 -9.84 -12.72
N GLY A 13 -5.12 -8.97 -12.13
CA GLY A 13 -4.81 -7.53 -11.96
C GLY A 13 -3.73 -7.20 -10.91
N SER A 14 -3.44 -8.13 -10.00
CA SER A 14 -2.64 -7.88 -8.80
C SER A 14 -1.16 -7.53 -9.06
N GLN A 15 -0.53 -8.10 -10.10
CA GLN A 15 0.92 -7.89 -10.32
C GLN A 15 1.27 -6.55 -10.99
N ALA A 16 0.38 -6.02 -11.85
CA ALA A 16 0.59 -4.71 -12.47
C ALA A 16 0.37 -3.58 -11.44
N GLU A 17 -0.65 -3.72 -10.58
CA GLU A 17 -0.88 -2.81 -9.45
C GLU A 17 0.27 -2.81 -8.44
N GLN A 18 0.86 -3.98 -8.16
CA GLN A 18 2.01 -4.08 -7.24
C GLN A 18 3.30 -3.47 -7.82
N LYS A 19 3.56 -3.64 -9.13
CA LYS A 19 4.74 -3.05 -9.78
C LYS A 19 4.72 -1.52 -9.71
N GLN A 20 3.54 -0.91 -9.87
CA GLN A 20 3.36 0.54 -9.80
C GLN A 20 3.74 1.11 -8.42
N SER A 21 3.29 0.46 -7.35
CA SER A 21 3.62 0.85 -5.97
C SER A 21 5.13 0.87 -5.73
N SER A 22 5.86 -0.11 -6.25
CA SER A 22 7.33 -0.17 -6.08
C SER A 22 8.08 0.98 -6.79
N ALA A 23 7.56 1.45 -7.94
CA ALA A 23 8.15 2.57 -8.67
C ALA A 23 7.89 3.91 -7.95
N ALA A 24 6.66 4.13 -7.46
CA ALA A 24 6.31 5.32 -6.69
C ALA A 24 7.11 5.42 -5.38
N THR A 25 7.36 4.30 -4.70
CA THR A 25 8.21 4.25 -3.49
C THR A 25 9.66 4.62 -3.81
N ARG A 26 10.24 4.09 -4.90
CA ARG A 26 11.61 4.44 -5.31
C ARG A 26 11.74 5.92 -5.69
N ALA A 27 10.76 6.47 -6.40
CA ALA A 27 10.72 7.89 -6.72
C ALA A 27 10.61 8.75 -5.45
N TRP A 28 9.78 8.34 -4.49
CA TRP A 28 9.63 9.01 -3.20
C TRP A 28 10.95 9.04 -2.41
N GLU A 29 11.66 7.92 -2.31
CA GLU A 29 12.94 7.84 -1.60
C GLU A 29 14.00 8.80 -2.14
N HIS A 30 13.99 9.02 -3.45
CA HIS A 30 14.86 9.96 -4.12
C HIS A 30 14.41 11.41 -3.88
N LEU A 31 13.15 11.71 -4.18
CA LEU A 31 12.61 13.08 -4.20
C LEU A 31 12.39 13.67 -2.80
N ARG A 32 12.16 12.85 -1.77
CA ARG A 32 12.03 13.34 -0.39
C ARG A 32 13.31 13.99 0.16
N ARG A 33 14.45 13.77 -0.50
CA ARG A 33 15.75 14.38 -0.14
C ARG A 33 15.95 15.75 -0.79
N ASP A 34 15.15 16.10 -1.79
CA ASP A 34 15.16 17.43 -2.38
C ASP A 34 14.27 18.37 -1.55
N GLY A 35 14.90 19.31 -0.85
CA GLY A 35 14.24 20.28 0.01
C GLY A 35 13.50 21.41 -0.72
N LYS A 36 13.52 21.44 -2.05
CA LYS A 36 12.78 22.42 -2.85
C LYS A 36 11.42 21.87 -3.26
N THR A 37 11.34 21.35 -4.49
CA THR A 37 10.06 20.95 -5.10
C THR A 37 9.91 19.43 -5.18
N GLY A 38 10.85 18.66 -4.59
CA GLY A 38 10.87 17.20 -4.67
C GLY A 38 9.53 16.56 -4.30
N MET A 39 8.91 17.00 -3.20
CA MET A 39 7.60 16.48 -2.78
C MET A 39 6.47 16.85 -3.74
N SER A 40 6.47 18.07 -4.28
CA SER A 40 5.47 18.50 -5.26
C SER A 40 5.62 17.74 -6.58
N SER A 41 6.85 17.55 -7.06
CA SER A 41 7.17 16.77 -8.26
C SER A 41 6.81 15.29 -8.06
N TRP A 42 7.09 14.72 -6.89
CA TRP A 42 6.69 13.35 -6.58
C TRP A 42 5.18 13.17 -6.64
N TRP A 43 4.43 14.08 -6.01
CA TRP A 43 2.99 14.02 -6.02
C TRP A 43 2.46 14.04 -7.46
N ARG A 44 2.87 15.06 -8.23
CA ARG A 44 2.31 15.34 -9.55
C ARG A 44 2.67 14.29 -10.61
N GLU A 45 3.91 13.79 -10.58
CA GLU A 45 4.43 12.91 -11.63
C GLU A 45 4.30 11.41 -11.28
N HIS A 46 4.15 11.07 -9.99
CA HIS A 46 4.19 9.66 -9.55
C HIS A 46 3.00 9.23 -8.69
N ALA A 47 2.44 10.09 -7.84
CA ALA A 47 1.36 9.69 -6.92
C ALA A 47 -0.04 9.99 -7.49
N ASP A 48 -0.22 11.19 -8.06
CA ASP A 48 -1.51 11.76 -8.43
C ASP A 48 -2.30 10.86 -9.39
N HIS A 49 -1.63 10.27 -10.38
CA HIS A 49 -2.27 9.39 -11.36
C HIS A 49 -2.92 8.13 -10.74
N HIS A 50 -2.43 7.68 -9.58
CA HIS A 50 -2.93 6.47 -8.91
C HIS A 50 -3.90 6.77 -7.78
N MET A 51 -3.85 7.98 -7.20
CA MET A 51 -4.69 8.36 -6.06
C MET A 51 -6.19 8.18 -6.31
N PRO A 52 -6.76 8.55 -7.48
CA PRO A 52 -8.17 8.30 -7.77
C PRO A 52 -8.57 6.82 -7.76
N ILE A 53 -7.65 5.93 -8.16
CA ILE A 53 -7.88 4.49 -8.21
C ILE A 53 -7.81 3.92 -6.79
N LEU A 54 -6.78 4.30 -6.04
CA LEU A 54 -6.57 3.85 -4.67
C LEU A 54 -7.73 4.25 -3.75
N LEU A 55 -8.23 5.48 -3.91
CA LEU A 55 -9.25 6.11 -3.07
C LEU A 55 -10.68 5.99 -3.64
N SER A 56 -10.86 5.25 -4.74
CA SER A 56 -12.18 4.95 -5.27
C SER A 56 -13.01 4.14 -4.26
N THR A 57 -14.33 4.29 -4.30
CA THR A 57 -15.29 3.52 -3.48
C THR A 57 -15.14 2.01 -3.65
N ASP A 58 -14.67 1.57 -4.82
CA ASP A 58 -14.39 0.17 -5.14
C ASP A 58 -12.88 -0.14 -5.21
N GLY A 59 -12.05 0.84 -4.88
CA GLY A 59 -10.60 0.74 -4.88
C GLY A 59 -10.04 -0.16 -3.77
N PRO A 60 -8.73 -0.42 -3.80
CA PRO A 60 -8.06 -1.28 -2.83
C PRO A 60 -8.20 -0.77 -1.39
N PHE A 61 -8.41 0.53 -1.16
CA PHE A 61 -8.60 1.09 0.18
C PHE A 61 -10.06 1.23 0.62
N LYS A 62 -11.03 0.65 -0.09
CA LYS A 62 -12.45 0.72 0.30
C LYS A 62 -12.78 0.17 1.69
N GLY A 63 -11.89 -0.66 2.24
CA GLY A 63 -11.99 -1.20 3.59
C GLY A 63 -11.38 -0.31 4.69
N CYS A 64 -10.79 0.82 4.33
CA CYS A 64 -10.07 1.69 5.25
C CYS A 64 -10.93 2.91 5.56
N THR A 65 -11.32 3.12 6.82
CA THR A 65 -11.94 4.39 7.24
C THR A 65 -11.20 5.01 8.42
N PRO A 66 -11.21 6.35 8.57
CA PRO A 66 -10.58 7.00 9.71
C PRO A 66 -11.16 6.53 11.05
N GLU A 67 -12.46 6.26 11.12
CA GLU A 67 -13.14 5.90 12.37
C GLU A 67 -12.99 4.42 12.74
N LYS A 68 -12.88 3.53 11.74
CA LYS A 68 -12.90 2.06 11.94
C LYS A 68 -11.57 1.38 11.62
N GLY A 69 -10.59 2.14 11.15
CA GLY A 69 -9.31 1.61 10.71
C GLY A 69 -9.45 0.70 9.48
N HIS A 70 -8.51 -0.24 9.34
CA HIS A 70 -8.50 -1.21 8.25
C HIS A 70 -9.48 -2.36 8.52
N ASN A 71 -10.31 -2.68 7.52
CA ASN A 71 -11.21 -3.83 7.59
C ASN A 71 -10.40 -5.13 7.77
N PRO A 72 -10.69 -5.95 8.81
CA PRO A 72 -9.97 -7.20 9.08
C PRO A 72 -10.28 -8.34 8.08
N ARG A 73 -11.01 -8.05 7.00
CA ARG A 73 -11.29 -9.02 5.92
C ARG A 73 -10.04 -9.50 5.17
N LEU A 74 -8.94 -8.75 5.26
CA LEU A 74 -7.66 -9.17 4.71
C LEU A 74 -6.77 -9.64 5.86
N ASP A 75 -6.12 -10.79 5.65
CA ASP A 75 -5.08 -11.23 6.57
C ASP A 75 -3.97 -10.17 6.64
N PRO A 76 -3.40 -9.89 7.83
CA PRO A 76 -2.29 -8.98 7.96
C PRO A 76 -1.16 -9.35 7.01
N LEU A 77 -0.52 -8.33 6.41
CA LEU A 77 0.69 -8.57 5.64
C LEU A 77 1.75 -9.24 6.53
N PRO A 78 2.48 -10.26 6.03
CA PRO A 78 3.57 -10.87 6.77
C PRO A 78 4.57 -9.80 7.19
N CYS A 79 4.65 -9.53 8.48
CA CYS A 79 5.55 -8.54 9.06
C CYS A 79 6.54 -9.28 9.96
N ALA A 80 7.82 -9.29 9.57
CA ALA A 80 8.86 -9.81 10.43
C ALA A 80 9.01 -8.89 11.66
N PRO A 81 9.22 -9.44 12.87
CA PRO A 81 9.46 -8.61 14.04
C PRO A 81 10.72 -7.76 13.83
N ALA A 82 10.68 -6.52 14.31
CA ALA A 82 11.84 -5.65 14.25
C ALA A 82 13.02 -6.27 15.05
N PRO A 83 14.26 -6.15 14.55
CA PRO A 83 15.45 -6.57 15.28
C PRO A 83 15.52 -5.94 16.69
N ALA A 84 16.02 -6.71 17.65
CA ALA A 84 16.23 -6.21 19.01
C ALA A 84 17.15 -4.97 18.99
N GLY A 85 16.74 -3.89 19.68
CA GLY A 85 17.48 -2.64 19.74
C GLY A 85 17.26 -1.66 18.57
N LEU A 86 16.41 -1.99 17.58
CA LEU A 86 16.11 -1.08 16.46
C LEU A 86 15.25 0.12 16.90
N PHE A 87 14.38 -0.08 17.89
CA PHE A 87 13.54 0.97 18.46
C PHE A 87 13.96 1.23 19.90
N VAL A 88 14.26 2.48 20.21
CA VAL A 88 14.40 2.92 21.61
C VAL A 88 12.98 3.00 22.17
N SER A 89 12.67 2.26 23.23
CA SER A 89 11.40 2.40 23.93
C SER A 89 11.30 3.83 24.47
N ALA A 90 10.31 4.58 23.99
CA ALA A 90 9.93 5.88 24.53
C ALA A 90 9.12 5.71 25.83
#